data_AF-A0AAD4IV42-F1
#
_entry.id   AF-A0AAD4IV42-F1
#
_cell.length_a   1.000
_cell.length_b   1.000
_cell.length_c   1.000
_cell.angle_alpha   90.00
_cell.angle_beta   90.00
_cell.angle_gamma   90.00
#
_symmetry.space_group_name_H-M   'P 1'
#
loop_
_entity.id
_entity.type
_entity.pdbx_description
1 polymer ?
#
loop_
_entity_poly.entity_id
_entity_poly.type
_entity_poly.pdbx_seq_one_letter_code
_entity_poly.pdbx_strand_id
1 'polypeptide(L)' 'KKQNTVTRDKHETEIIDRGRRDPCVAPRAIPVVEAMVALVLADQLMAQYAQCMLFPINPALQEPLKSPKTHH' A
#
# COMPACT_ATOMS: atom_id res chain seq x y z
N LYS A 1 -32.41 -8.12 -4.06
CA LYS A 1 -32.19 -9.24 -3.10
C LYS A 1 -32.44 -8.69 -1.70
N LYS A 2 -33.25 -9.37 -0.90
CA LYS A 2 -33.47 -9.02 0.51
C LYS A 2 -32.22 -9.37 1.32
N GLN A 3 -31.79 -8.49 2.21
CA GLN A 3 -30.64 -8.68 3.08
C GLN A 3 -31.08 -8.48 4.53
N ASN A 4 -30.85 -9.49 5.37
CA ASN A 4 -31.20 -9.41 6.78
C ASN A 4 -30.10 -8.64 7.51
N THR A 5 -30.49 -7.75 8.42
CA THR A 5 -29.57 -6.99 9.24
C THR A 5 -30.21 -6.63 10.58
N VAL A 6 -29.49 -5.88 11.41
CA VAL A 6 -29.97 -5.38 12.68
C VAL A 6 -29.89 -3.87 12.72
N THR A 7 -30.88 -3.25 13.36
CA THR A 7 -30.86 -1.83 13.67
C THR A 7 -29.86 -1.53 14.79
N ARG A 8 -29.52 -0.25 15.00
CA ARG A 8 -28.60 0.15 16.09
C ARG A 8 -29.15 -0.22 17.47
N ASP A 9 -30.47 -0.34 17.60
CA ASP A 9 -31.18 -0.76 18.81
C ASP A 9 -31.32 -2.29 18.93
N LYS A 10 -30.59 -3.05 18.10
CA LYS A 10 -30.56 -4.52 18.06
C LYS A 10 -31.86 -5.23 17.65
N HIS A 11 -32.82 -4.50 17.08
CA HIS A 11 -33.99 -5.13 16.46
C HIS A 11 -33.65 -5.64 15.06
N GLU A 12 -34.11 -6.86 14.75
CA GLU A 12 -33.93 -7.50 13.45
C GLU A 12 -34.76 -6.80 12.36
N THR A 13 -34.17 -6.56 11.19
CA THR A 13 -34.82 -5.85 10.10
C THR A 13 -34.32 -6.33 8.73
N GLU A 14 -35.15 -6.22 7.69
CA GLU A 14 -34.78 -6.57 6.31
C GLU A 14 -34.51 -5.31 5.48
N ILE A 15 -33.32 -5.22 4.86
CA ILE A 15 -32.99 -4.18 3.90
C ILE A 15 -33.23 -4.70 2.48
N ILE A 16 -34.02 -3.95 1.73
CA ILE A 16 -34.20 -4.12 0.29
C ILE A 16 -33.41 -3.04 -0.42
N ASP A 17 -32.24 -3.41 -0.92
CA ASP A 17 -31.42 -2.47 -1.65
C ASP A 17 -31.90 -2.35 -3.11
N ARG A 18 -32.40 -1.15 -3.45
CA ARG A 18 -32.94 -0.76 -4.76
C ARG A 18 -31.90 -0.03 -5.64
N GLY A 19 -30.64 0.07 -5.18
CA GLY A 19 -29.58 0.83 -5.84
C GLY A 19 -28.74 0.03 -6.85
N ARG A 20 -28.13 0.77 -7.78
CA ARG A 20 -27.09 0.26 -8.69
C ARG A 20 -25.80 0.09 -7.87
N ARG A 21 -25.38 -1.15 -7.65
CA ARG A 21 -24.10 -1.49 -7.03
C ARG A 21 -23.18 -2.01 -8.12
N ASP A 22 -21.89 -1.70 -8.02
CA ASP A 22 -20.92 -2.40 -8.83
C ASP A 22 -20.95 -3.89 -8.45
N PRO A 23 -21.23 -4.80 -9.39
CA PRO A 23 -21.27 -6.23 -9.12
C PRO A 23 -19.88 -6.80 -8.78
N CYS A 24 -18.83 -6.09 -9.18
CA CYS A 24 -17.46 -6.40 -8.84
C CYS A 24 -16.66 -5.09 -8.69
N VAL A 25 -16.09 -4.87 -7.52
CA VAL A 25 -15.23 -3.70 -7.24
C VAL A 25 -13.79 -3.90 -7.73
N ALA A 26 -13.38 -5.15 -7.98
CA ALA A 26 -11.99 -5.50 -8.27
C ALA A 26 -11.43 -4.80 -9.53
N PRO A 27 -12.14 -4.71 -10.67
CA PRO A 27 -11.62 -4.01 -11.85
C PRO A 27 -11.38 -2.52 -11.61
N ARG A 28 -12.18 -1.89 -10.72
CA ARG A 28 -12.02 -0.48 -10.35
C ARG A 28 -10.94 -0.26 -9.30
N ALA A 29 -10.64 -1.27 -8.49
CA ALA A 29 -9.62 -1.16 -7.45
C ALA A 29 -8.19 -1.17 -8.00
N ILE A 30 -7.94 -1.86 -9.12
CA ILE A 30 -6.59 -2.02 -9.69
C ILE A 30 -5.93 -0.67 -10.02
N PRO A 31 -6.57 0.26 -10.78
CA PRO A 31 -5.93 1.55 -11.08
C PRO A 31 -5.66 2.40 -9.83
N VAL A 32 -6.49 2.25 -8.79
CA VAL A 32 -6.29 2.95 -7.52
C VAL A 32 -5.05 2.42 -6.81
N VAL A 33 -4.90 1.10 -6.73
CA VAL A 33 -3.74 0.47 -6.10
C VAL A 33 -2.45 0.82 -6.84
N GLU A 34 -2.44 0.80 -8.17
CA GLU A 34 -1.28 1.20 -8.97
C GLU A 34 -0.83 2.64 -8.67
N ALA A 35 -1.79 3.59 -8.63
CA ALA A 35 -1.51 4.97 -8.28
C ALA A 35 -0.97 5.11 -6.84
N MET A 36 -1.56 4.39 -5.88
CA MET A 36 -1.10 4.42 -4.49
C MET A 36 0.31 3.86 -4.34
N VAL A 37 0.66 2.79 -5.06
CA VAL A 37 2.03 2.24 -5.05
C VAL A 37 3.03 3.26 -5.61
N ALA A 38 2.69 3.96 -6.69
CA ALA A 38 3.55 5.01 -7.25
C ALA A 38 3.78 6.15 -6.24
N LEU A 39 2.74 6.57 -5.52
CA LEU A 39 2.85 7.59 -4.47
C LEU A 39 3.74 7.14 -3.31
N VAL A 40 3.58 5.90 -2.84
CA VAL A 40 4.42 5.32 -1.77
C VAL A 40 5.88 5.27 -2.21
N LEU A 41 6.17 4.82 -3.43
CA LEU A 41 7.54 4.78 -3.94
C LEU A 41 8.15 6.18 -4.06
N ALA A 42 7.38 7.17 -4.52
CA ALA A 42 7.84 8.55 -4.59
C ALA A 42 8.14 9.12 -3.19
N ASP A 43 7.29 8.84 -2.20
CA ASP A 43 7.48 9.24 -0.81
C ASP A 43 8.76 8.62 -0.22
N GLN A 44 8.96 7.31 -0.40
CA GLN A 44 10.17 6.64 0.07
C GLN A 44 11.44 7.16 -0.62
N LEU A 45 11.36 7.48 -1.91
CA LEU A 45 12.47 8.10 -2.63
C LEU A 45 12.79 9.49 -2.07
N MET A 46 11.78 10.33 -1.84
CA MET A 46 11.98 11.66 -1.23
C MET A 46 12.53 11.55 0.20
N ALA A 47 12.04 10.61 1.00
CA ALA A 47 12.56 10.35 2.34
C ALA A 47 14.02 9.89 2.31
N GLN A 48 14.37 8.98 1.39
CA GLN A 48 15.74 8.56 1.17
C GLN A 48 16.62 9.72 0.72
N TYR A 49 16.14 10.60 -0.17
CA TYR A 49 16.90 11.80 -0.57
C TYR A 49 17.10 12.76 0.60
N ALA A 50 16.07 13.00 1.41
CA ALA A 50 16.17 13.85 2.59
C ALA A 50 17.16 13.30 3.64
N GLN A 51 17.25 11.98 3.79
CA GLN A 51 18.17 11.32 4.73
C GLN A 51 19.59 11.14 4.17
N CYS A 52 19.71 10.65 2.93
CA CYS A 52 20.97 10.21 2.33
C CYS A 52 21.65 11.25 1.41
N MET A 53 20.98 12.34 1.01
CA MET A 53 21.61 13.45 0.28
C MET A 53 21.82 14.71 1.14
N LEU A 54 21.58 14.63 2.46
CA LEU A 54 22.05 15.63 3.42
C LEU A 54 23.53 15.41 3.80
N PHE A 55 24.06 14.21 3.58
CA PHE A 55 25.49 13.86 3.66
C PHE A 55 25.92 13.23 2.33
N PRO A 56 27.17 13.43 1.87
CA PRO A 56 27.62 12.88 0.60
C PRO A 56 27.53 11.35 0.62
N ILE A 57 26.86 10.79 -0.38
CA ILE A 57 26.88 9.35 -0.65
C ILE A 57 28.35 8.96 -0.81
N ASN A 58 28.86 8.10 0.08
CA ASN A 58 30.20 7.55 -0.04
C ASN A 58 30.14 6.33 -0.98
N PRO A 59 30.54 6.46 -2.26
CA PRO A 59 30.49 5.35 -3.21
C PRO A 59 31.35 4.16 -2.78
N ALA A 60 32.31 4.34 -1.86
CA ALA A 60 33.13 3.24 -1.34
C ALA A 60 32.38 2.28 -0.40
N LEU A 61 31.19 2.66 0.12
CA LEU A 61 30.38 1.82 1.02
C LEU A 61 29.14 1.22 0.34
N GLN A 62 28.81 1.62 -0.89
CA GLN A 62 27.78 0.96 -1.70
C GLN A 62 28.26 -0.36 -2.32
N GLU A 63 29.57 -0.57 -2.38
CA GLU A 63 30.15 -1.87 -2.73
C GLU A 63 29.74 -2.89 -1.65
N PRO A 64 29.05 -3.99 -1.99
CA PRO A 64 28.73 -5.01 -1.01
C PRO A 64 30.03 -5.49 -0.37
N LEU A 65 30.13 -5.39 0.96
CA LEU A 65 31.29 -5.86 1.71
C LEU A 65 31.59 -7.30 1.27
N LYS A 66 32.67 -7.46 0.50
CA LYS A 66 33.10 -8.77 0.00
C LYS A 66 33.33 -9.65 1.23
N SER A 67 32.59 -10.76 1.31
CA SER A 67 32.64 -11.69 2.44
C SER A 67 34.09 -11.94 2.86
N PRO A 68 34.43 -11.90 4.16
CA PRO A 68 35.80 -11.99 4.60
C PRO A 68 36.40 -13.33 4.13
N LYS A 69 37.44 -13.26 3.30
CA LYS A 69 38.25 -14.43 2.98
C LYS A 69 39.02 -14.79 4.24
N THR A 70 38.64 -15.89 4.89
CA THR A 70 39.47 -16.55 5.89
C THR A 70 40.74 -17.07 5.21
N HIS A 71 41.84 -16.33 5.36
CA HIS A 71 43.19 -16.81 5.08
C HIS A 71 44.15 -16.17 6.09
N HIS A 72 44.30 -16.81 7.23
CA HIS A 72 45.56 -17.35 7.78
C HIS A 72 45.33 -17.83 9.20
#